data_AF-A0ABD5EH21-F1
#
_entry.id   AF-A0ABD5EH21-F1
#
_cell.length_a   1.000
_cell.length_b   1.000
_cell.length_c   1.000
_cell.angle_alpha   90.00
_cell.angle_beta   90.00
_cell.angle_gamma   90.00
#
_symmetry.space_group_name_H-M   'P 1'
#
loop_
_entity.id
_entity.type
_entity.pdbx_description
1 polymer ?
#
loop_
_entity_poly.entity_id
_entity_poly.type
_entity_poly.pdbx_seq_one_letter_code
_entity_poly.pdbx_strand_id
1 'polypeptide(L)' 'GLHLNSALLRKLDPDQQHTVPLITHRQCAPTLMVSESGVYALLIYHYYPENRCLRQWLTHAVVPALRGKQPTGVLA' A
#
# COMPACT_ATOMS: atom_id res chain seq x y z
N GLY A 1 -8.21 -9.21 -8.66
CA GLY A 1 -7.08 -8.63 -7.91
C GLY A 1 -6.54 -7.44 -8.67
N LEU A 2 -6.05 -6.41 -7.98
CA LEU A 2 -5.50 -5.21 -8.61
C LEU A 2 -4.11 -5.53 -9.18
N HIS A 3 -3.92 -5.40 -10.50
CA HIS A 3 -2.61 -5.58 -11.13
C HIS A 3 -1.94 -4.22 -11.32
N LEU A 4 -0.85 -3.98 -10.59
CA LEU A 4 -0.09 -2.74 -10.64
C LEU A 4 0.79 -2.73 -11.89
N ASN A 5 0.36 -2.03 -12.95
CA ASN A 5 1.19 -1.80 -14.13
C ASN A 5 1.92 -0.46 -14.03
N SER A 6 2.98 -0.29 -14.84
CA SER A 6 3.78 0.94 -14.89
C SER A 6 2.98 2.19 -15.28
N ALA A 7 1.86 2.05 -15.98
CA ALA A 7 0.99 3.17 -16.33
C ALA A 7 0.17 3.70 -15.13
N LEU A 8 -0.28 2.80 -14.24
CA LEU A 8 -0.99 3.15 -13.01
C LEU A 8 -0.05 3.80 -12.00
N LEU A 9 1.17 3.29 -11.90
CA LEU A 9 2.20 3.84 -11.01
C LEU A 9 2.62 5.26 -11.40
N ARG A 10 2.62 5.60 -12.69
CA ARG A 10 2.84 6.99 -13.14
C ARG A 10 1.76 7.99 -12.72
N LYS A 11 0.58 7.51 -12.28
CA LYS A 11 -0.49 8.37 -11.76
C LYS A 11 -0.33 8.66 -10.26
N LEU A 12 0.63 8.01 -9.60
CA LEU A 12 0.92 8.24 -8.19
C LEU A 12 1.95 9.35 -8.05
N ASP A 13 1.75 10.18 -7.04
CA ASP A 13 2.73 11.19 -6.66
C ASP A 13 4.04 10.52 -6.17
N PRO A 14 5.19 11.21 -6.25
CA PRO A 14 6.47 10.64 -5.84
C PRO A 14 6.53 10.16 -4.38
N ASP A 15 5.73 10.74 -3.48
CA ASP A 15 5.62 10.32 -2.08
C ASP A 15 4.69 9.10 -1.88
N GLN A 16 3.88 8.78 -2.88
CA GLN A 16 2.92 7.67 -2.83
C GLN A 16 3.50 6.33 -3.27
N GLN A 17 4.68 6.33 -3.89
CA GLN A 17 5.36 5.14 -4.36
C GLN A 17 6.84 5.21 -4.07
N HIS A 18 7.41 4.10 -3.63
CA HIS A 18 8.85 4.04 -3.38
C HIS A 18 9.34 2.61 -3.57
N THR A 19 10.44 2.44 -4.30
CA THR A 19 11.10 1.14 -4.40
C THR A 19 12.13 1.03 -3.29
N VAL A 20 11.94 0.05 -2.42
CA VAL A 20 12.88 -0.25 -1.32
C VAL A 20 13.42 -1.66 -1.47
N PRO A 21 14.67 -1.94 -1.04
CA PRO A 21 15.12 -3.30 -0.84
C PRO A 21 14.28 -3.93 0.28
N LEU A 22 13.58 -5.02 -0.03
CA LEU A 22 12.77 -5.74 0.94
C LEU A 22 13.19 -7.21 0.99
N ILE A 23 13.32 -7.74 2.21
CA ILE A 23 13.66 -9.14 2.43
C ILE A 23 12.38 -9.96 2.43
N THR A 24 12.15 -10.71 1.36
CA THR A 24 11.03 -11.64 1.22
C THR A 24 11.60 -13.04 1.02
N HIS A 25 11.10 -14.05 1.75
CA HIS A 25 11.57 -15.44 1.62
C HIS A 25 13.11 -15.61 1.69
N ARG A 26 13.77 -14.85 2.58
CA ARG A 26 15.24 -14.80 2.74
C ARG A 26 16.02 -14.21 1.55
N GLN A 27 15.35 -13.59 0.59
CA GLN A 27 15.98 -12.88 -0.53
C GLN A 27 15.71 -11.38 -0.40
N CYS A 28 16.77 -10.58 -0.56
CA CYS A 28 16.64 -9.13 -0.67
C CYS A 28 16.39 -8.77 -2.12
N ALA A 29 15.23 -8.19 -2.41
CA ALA A 29 14.85 -7.78 -3.76
C ALA A 29 14.27 -6.36 -3.75
N PRO A 30 14.54 -5.56 -4.80
CA PRO A 30 13.89 -4.27 -4.97
C PRO A 30 12.37 -4.51 -5.11
N THR A 31 11.62 -3.97 -4.16
CA THR A 31 10.18 -4.17 -4.03
C THR A 31 9.50 -2.81 -4.05
N LEU A 32 8.51 -2.68 -4.92
CA LEU A 32 7.66 -1.49 -4.98
C LEU A 32 6.74 -1.47 -3.75
N MET A 33 6.85 -0.41 -2.96
CA MET A 33 5.95 -0.09 -1.88
C MET A 33 5.05 1.07 -2.29
N VAL A 34 3.79 1.01 -1.87
CA VAL A 34 2.81 2.08 -2.07
C VAL A 34 2.34 2.53 -0.69
N SER A 35 2.24 3.84 -0.50
CA SER A 35 1.72 4.41 0.75
C SER A 35 0.23 4.12 0.92
N GLU A 36 -0.32 4.40 2.11
CA GLU A 36 -1.78 4.33 2.34
C GLU A 36 -2.54 5.22 1.35
N SER A 37 -2.10 6.48 1.17
CA SER A 37 -2.72 7.40 0.22
C SER A 37 -2.61 6.90 -1.23
N GLY A 38 -1.47 6.34 -1.62
CA GLY A 38 -1.28 5.76 -2.94
C GLY A 38 -2.20 4.57 -3.22
N VAL A 39 -2.44 3.70 -2.22
CA VAL A 39 -3.35 2.56 -2.40
C VAL A 39 -4.79 3.02 -2.62
N TYR A 40 -5.22 4.08 -1.92
CA TYR A 40 -6.55 4.65 -2.14
C TYR A 40 -6.65 5.37 -3.48
N ALA A 41 -5.61 6.09 -3.91
CA ALA A 41 -5.55 6.70 -5.24
C ALA A 41 -5.70 5.64 -6.34
N LEU A 42 -5.03 4.49 -6.22
CA LEU A 42 -5.17 3.38 -7.16
C LEU A 42 -6.60 2.82 -7.21
N LEU A 43 -7.26 2.70 -6.07
CA LEU A 43 -8.66 2.24 -6.00
C LEU A 43 -9.65 3.22 -6.65
N ILE A 44 -9.31 4.50 -6.69
CA ILE A 44 -10.10 5.54 -7.37
C ILE A 44 -9.83 5.52 -8.88
N TYR A 45 -8.55 5.54 -9.28
CA TYR A 45 -8.18 5.51 -10.70
C TYR A 45 -8.56 4.22 -11.41
N HIS A 46 -8.69 3.12 -10.66
CA HIS A 46 -9.06 1.81 -11.17
C HIS A 46 -10.23 1.25 -10.36
N TYR A 47 -11.34 1.99 -10.39
CA TYR A 47 -12.57 1.57 -9.74
C TYR A 47 -13.17 0.37 -10.47
N TYR A 48 -13.17 -0.78 -9.79
CA TYR A 48 -13.92 -1.98 -10.17
C TYR A 48 -14.80 -2.36 -8.98
N PRO A 49 -16.11 -2.60 -9.17
CA PRO A 49 -17.00 -2.97 -8.07
C PRO A 49 -16.54 -4.24 -7.35
N GLU A 50 -15.85 -5.15 -8.04
CA GLU A 50 -15.23 -6.37 -7.51
C GLU A 50 -14.12 -6.07 -6.49
N ASN A 51 -13.50 -4.88 -6.56
CA ASN A 51 -12.49 -4.43 -5.60
C ASN A 51 -13.11 -3.85 -4.32
N ARG A 52 -14.44 -3.87 -4.14
CA ARG A 52 -15.08 -3.42 -2.89
C ARG A 52 -14.56 -4.21 -1.68
N CYS A 53 -14.43 -5.52 -1.80
CA CYS A 53 -13.88 -6.37 -0.74
C CYS A 53 -12.43 -5.99 -0.43
N LEU A 54 -11.63 -5.67 -1.45
CA LEU A 54 -10.24 -5.22 -1.27
C LEU A 54 -10.18 -3.89 -0.51
N ARG A 55 -11.03 -2.92 -0.89
CA ARG A 55 -11.15 -1.64 -0.17
C ARG A 55 -11.55 -1.85 1.28
N GLN A 56 -12.58 -2.66 1.53
CA GLN A 56 -13.05 -2.95 2.88
C GLN A 56 -11.96 -3.63 3.72
N TRP A 57 -11.24 -4.60 3.15
CA TRP A 57 -10.14 -5.27 3.82
C TRP A 57 -8.99 -4.31 4.14
N LEU A 58 -8.60 -3.43 3.20
CA LEU A 58 -7.58 -2.41 3.44
C LEU A 58 -7.98 -1.48 4.59
N THR A 59 -9.19 -0.93 4.55
CA THR A 59 -9.67 0.05 5.52
C THR A 59 -9.91 -0.53 6.92
N HIS A 60 -10.43 -1.75 7.02
CA HIS A 60 -10.86 -2.31 8.30
C HIS A 60 -9.89 -3.34 8.90
N ALA A 61 -8.98 -3.91 8.11
CA ALA A 61 -8.00 -4.88 8.60
C ALA A 61 -6.57 -4.37 8.47
N VAL A 62 -6.14 -3.96 7.27
CA VAL A 62 -4.72 -3.63 7.02
C VAL A 62 -4.31 -2.34 7.71
N VAL A 63 -4.98 -1.23 7.42
CA VAL A 63 -4.63 0.08 7.98
C VAL A 63 -4.70 0.08 9.51
N PRO A 64 -5.75 -0.47 10.16
CA PRO A 64 -5.78 -0.60 11.62
C PRO A 64 -4.64 -1.46 12.17
N ALA A 65 -4.30 -2.58 11.53
CA ALA A 65 -3.20 -3.42 11.98
C ALA A 65 -1.82 -2.74 11.87
N LEU A 66 -1.62 -1.88 10.86
CA LEU A 66 -0.41 -1.08 10.73
C LEU A 66 -0.36 0.03 11.79
N ARG A 67 -1.49 0.69 12.08
CA ARG A 67 -1.57 1.75 13.11
C ARG A 67 -1.45 1.20 14.53
N GLY A 68 -2.07 0.05 14.82
CA GLY A 68 -1.97 -0.62 16.12
C GLY A 68 -0.57 -1.20 16.39
N LYS A 69 0.29 -1.27 15.38
CA LYS A 69 1.71 -1.64 15.49
C LYS A 69 2.65 -0.45 15.63
N GLN A 70 2.15 0.79 15.58
CA GLN A 70 2.98 1.94 15.90
C GLN A 70 3.48 1.77 17.34
N PRO A 71 4.80 1.68 17.59
CA PRO A 71 5.28 1.72 18.96
C PRO A 71 4.79 3.05 19.53
N THR A 72 4.02 2.99 20.60
CA THR A 72 3.81 4.12 21.49
C THR A 72 5.17 4.45 22.12
N GLY A 73 6.06 5.05 21.33
CA GLY A 73 7.29 5.66 21.78
C GLY A 73 7.00 7.07 22.26
N VAL A 74 6.10 7.18 23.25
CA VAL A 74 6.11 8.29 24.19
C VAL A 74 6.78 7.75 25.44
N LEU A 75 8.08 7.97 25.54
CA LEU A 75 8.82 8.09 26.79
C LEU A 75 9.56 9.43 26.59
N ALA A 76 9.14 10.53 27.22
CA ALA A 76 9.37 10.84 28.65
C ALA A 76 10.85 10.76 29.00
#